data_AF-A0A7Y2XK74-F1
#
_entry.id   AF-A0A7Y2XK74-F1
#
_cell.length_a   1.000
_cell.length_b   1.000
_cell.length_c   1.000
_cell.angle_alpha   90.00
_cell.angle_beta   90.00
_cell.angle_gamma   90.00
#
_symmetry.space_group_name_H-M   'P 1'
#
loop_
_entity.id
_entity.type
_entity.pdbx_description
1 polymer ?
#
loop_
_entity_poly.entity_id
_entity_poly.type
_entity_poly.pdbx_seq_one_letter_code
_entity_poly.pdbx_strand_id
1 'polypeptide(L)' 'LAVLEAMKMEHRLLAARDGVVGEVQVRAGDQVEAGLELVRLEEEET' A
#
# COMPACT_ATOMS: atom_id res chain seq x y z
N LEU A 1 -5.98 -3.30 0.06
CA LEU A 1 -4.81 -2.96 0.89
C LEU A 1 -4.80 -1.48 1.21
N ALA A 2 -4.70 -0.59 0.22
CA ALA A 2 -4.77 0.86 0.42
C ALA A 2 -5.67 1.51 -0.65
N VAL A 3 -6.00 2.79 -0.45
CA VAL A 3 -6.69 3.63 -1.44
C VAL A 3 -5.85 4.88 -1.67
N LEU A 4 -5.61 5.22 -2.94
CA LEU A 4 -4.93 6.44 -3.35
C LEU A 4 -5.90 7.38 -4.06
N GLU A 5 -5.82 8.66 -3.76
CA GLU A 5 -6.44 9.68 -4.58
C GLU A 5 -5.43 10.19 -5.61
N ALA A 6 -5.81 10.15 -6.89
CA ALA A 6 -5.06 10.81 -7.95
C ALA A 6 -6.04 11.43 -8.95
N MET A 7 -5.85 12.72 -9.26
CA MET A 7 -6.67 13.46 -10.23
C MET A 7 -8.18 13.36 -9.95
N LYS A 8 -8.60 13.53 -8.67
CA LYS A 8 -9.99 13.44 -8.20
C LYS A 8 -10.61 12.03 -8.29
N MET A 9 -9.78 11.00 -8.48
CA MET A 9 -10.22 9.62 -8.60
C MET A 9 -9.54 8.76 -7.54
N GLU A 10 -10.34 7.90 -6.91
CA GLU A 10 -9.84 6.89 -5.98
C GLU A 10 -9.36 5.65 -6.74
N HIS A 11 -8.18 5.17 -6.38
CA HIS A 11 -7.55 3.98 -6.94
C HIS A 11 -7.34 2.98 -5.82
N ARG A 12 -7.90 1.78 -5.97
CA ARG A 12 -7.76 0.71 -4.98
C ARG A 12 -6.49 -0.08 -5.27
N LEU A 13 -5.58 -0.10 -4.31
CA LEU A 13 -4.45 -1.00 -4.30
C LEU A 13 -4.86 -2.28 -3.58
N LEU A 14 -4.95 -3.36 -4.34
CA LEU A 14 -5.20 -4.70 -3.78
C LEU A 14 -3.89 -5.29 -3.26
N ALA A 15 -4.00 -6.24 -2.33
CA ALA A 15 -2.81 -6.98 -1.91
C ALA A 15 -2.36 -7.89 -3.07
N ALA A 16 -1.04 -7.99 -3.27
CA ALA A 16 -0.49 -8.83 -4.33
C ALA A 16 -0.61 -10.34 -4.03
N ARG A 17 -0.75 -10.69 -2.75
CA ARG A 17 -0.95 -12.03 -2.22
C ARG A 17 -1.65 -11.95 -0.86
N ASP A 18 -2.08 -13.10 -0.36
CA ASP A 18 -2.49 -13.23 1.04
C ASP A 18 -1.26 -13.07 1.97
N GLY A 19 -1.49 -12.69 3.23
CA GLY A 19 -0.41 -12.52 4.20
C GLY A 19 -0.74 -11.54 5.32
N VAL A 20 0.28 -11.25 6.13
CA VAL A 20 0.21 -10.30 7.25
C VAL A 20 0.87 -8.99 6.86
N VAL A 21 0.28 -7.86 7.28
CA VAL A 21 0.89 -6.54 7.11
C VAL A 21 2.00 -6.38 8.14
N GLY A 22 3.23 -6.20 7.69
CA GLY A 22 4.39 -5.95 8.55
C GLY A 22 4.53 -4.47 8.88
N GLU A 23 4.89 -3.65 7.88
CA GLU A 23 5.13 -2.22 8.05
C GLU A 23 4.25 -1.37 7.13
N VAL A 24 3.82 -0.21 7.63
CA VAL A 24 3.12 0.83 6.87
C VAL A 24 3.97 2.08 6.90
N GLN A 25 4.50 2.49 5.74
CA GLN A 25 5.48 3.56 5.63
C GLN A 25 4.86 4.94 5.36
N VAL A 26 3.53 5.04 5.32
CA VAL A 26 2.79 6.26 5.03
C VAL A 26 1.63 6.46 6.01
N ARG A 27 1.15 7.70 6.09
CA ARG A 27 -0.08 8.08 6.79
C ARG A 27 -1.14 8.55 5.80
N ALA A 28 -2.40 8.52 6.24
CA ALA A 28 -3.48 9.03 5.42
C ALA A 28 -3.28 10.54 5.13
N GLY A 29 -3.41 10.92 3.87
CA GLY A 29 -3.20 12.29 3.40
C GLY A 29 -1.77 12.60 2.96
N ASP A 30 -0.81 11.70 3.18
CA ASP A 30 0.54 11.86 2.66
C ASP A 30 0.53 11.85 1.12
N GLN A 31 1.31 12.74 0.52
CA GLN A 31 1.52 12.76 -0.91
C GLN A 31 2.61 11.75 -1.28
N VAL A 32 2.34 10.90 -2.27
CA VAL A 32 3.19 9.78 -2.65
C VAL A 32 3.57 9.85 -4.12
N GLU A 33 4.72 9.28 -4.47
CA GLU A 33 5.22 9.17 -5.84
C GLU A 33 5.22 7.72 -6.33
N ALA A 34 5.27 7.54 -7.65
CA ALA A 34 5.31 6.20 -8.24
C ALA A 34 6.59 5.45 -7.82
N GLY A 35 6.42 4.21 -7.36
CA GLY A 35 7.52 3.37 -6.88
C GLY A 35 7.85 3.52 -5.40
N LEU A 36 7.21 4.43 -4.67
CA LEU A 36 7.32 4.47 -3.22
C LEU A 36 6.69 3.22 -2.59
N GLU A 37 7.40 2.59 -1.66
CA GLU A 37 6.89 1.47 -0.87
C GLU A 37 5.88 2.00 0.17
N LEU A 38 4.61 1.62 0.05
CA LEU A 38 3.54 2.09 0.95
C LEU A 38 3.33 1.14 2.14
N VAL A 39 3.28 -0.15 1.85
CA VAL A 39 2.99 -1.21 2.82
C VAL A 39 3.85 -2.43 2.47
N ARG A 40 4.49 -3.01 3.47
CA ARG A 40 5.20 -4.28 3.37
C ARG A 40 4.35 -5.42 3.92
N LEU A 41 4.23 -6.50 3.16
CA LEU A 41 3.69 -7.77 3.66
C LEU A 41 4.85 -8.61 4.19
N GLU A 42 4.64 -9.28 5.32
CA GLU A 42 5.60 -10.24 5.89
C GLU A 42 5.90 -11.37 4.89
N GLU A 43 7.13 -11.87 4.89
CA GLU A 43 7.52 -13.03 4.06
C GLU A 43 6.63 -14.24 4.38
N GLU A 44 6.25 -14.99 3.35
CA GLU A 44 5.55 -16.26 3.56
C GLU A 44 6.53 -17.27 4.14
N GLU A 45 6.33 -17.66 5.40
CA GLU A 45 7.05 -18.78 5.99
C GLU A 45 6.71 -20.05 5.19
N THR A 46 7.73 -20.68 4.60
CA THR A 46 7.61 -21.90 3.78
C THR A 46 7.92 -23.14 4.61
#